data_AF-A0A327VT76-F1
#
_entry.id   AF-A0A327VT76-F1
#
_cell.length_a   1.000
_cell.length_b   1.000
_cell.length_c   1.000
_cell.angle_alpha   90.00
_cell.angle_beta   90.00
_cell.angle_gamma   90.00
#
_symmetry.space_group_name_H-M   'P 1'
#
loop_
_entity.id
_entity.type
_entity.pdbx_description
1 polymer ?
#
loop_
_entity_poly.entity_id
_entity_poly.type
_entity_poly.pdbx_seq_one_letter_code
_entity_poly.pdbx_strand_id
1 'polypeptide(L)'
;MCDGRFGHVAVVTLFDQGLPRDGERAIVRFMETPDNATPASEATDAVTDAPTGIAAQDWATASADENYRAAVVDLLGALAYGELAAFERLAEDAKLAPTLADKAELAKMASAEFHHFEQLRDRLAAVGAEPTAAMDPFVGALDGFHKQTAPSDWLEGLVKAYVGDSIASDFYREVAARLDSDTRELVLAVLDDTGHASFAVEKVRAAIEADPRVGGRLALWARRLMGEALSQSQRVVADRDALSTMLVGGVADGFDLAEVGRMFSRITEAHTKRMAALGLAA
;
A
#
# COMPACT_ATOMS: atom_id res chain seq x y z
N MET A 1 -12.88 31.33 43.01
CA MET A 1 -13.32 30.29 42.06
C MET A 1 -13.38 30.99 40.72
N CYS A 2 -12.27 30.96 39.99
CA CYS A 2 -11.98 31.89 38.90
C CYS A 2 -12.26 31.25 37.54
N ASP A 3 -12.91 32.05 36.71
CA ASP A 3 -13.25 31.85 35.30
C ASP A 3 -11.98 31.72 34.44
N GLY A 4 -11.93 30.73 33.57
CA GLY A 4 -10.73 30.30 32.84
C GLY A 4 -10.89 30.40 31.33
N ARG A 5 -11.06 31.62 30.83
CA ARG A 5 -11.16 31.94 29.40
C ARG A 5 -9.91 32.73 28.95
N PHE A 6 -8.84 32.02 28.56
CA PHE A 6 -7.65 32.54 27.87
C PHE A 6 -6.99 31.36 27.14
N GLY A 7 -6.52 31.41 25.89
CA GLY A 7 -6.40 32.51 24.96
C GLY A 7 -6.21 31.95 23.54
N HIS A 8 -7.01 32.50 22.63
CA HIS A 8 -6.76 32.49 21.20
C HIS A 8 -5.62 33.49 20.97
N VAL A 9 -4.41 33.02 20.65
CA VAL A 9 -3.33 33.90 20.20
C VAL A 9 -3.29 33.84 18.68
N ALA A 10 -3.81 34.92 18.09
CA ALA A 10 -3.61 35.31 16.72
C ALA A 10 -2.12 35.47 16.42
N VAL A 11 -1.65 34.92 15.29
CA VAL A 11 -0.43 35.38 14.64
C VAL A 11 -0.85 36.31 13.51
N VAL A 12 -0.74 37.61 13.79
CA VAL A 12 -0.92 38.72 12.86
C VAL A 12 0.37 38.90 12.05
N THR A 13 0.23 38.76 10.72
CA THR A 13 0.69 39.63 9.63
C THR A 13 2.05 40.35 9.71
N LEU A 14 2.90 40.14 8.69
CA LEU A 14 3.79 41.09 7.97
C LEU A 14 4.61 40.22 6.97
N PHE A 15 4.48 40.30 5.66
CA PHE A 15 4.92 41.41 4.83
C PHE A 15 4.17 41.48 3.48
N ASP A 16 3.72 42.69 3.19
CA ASP A 16 3.33 43.24 1.90
C ASP A 16 4.59 43.56 1.07
N GLN A 17 4.69 43.02 -0.16
CA GLN A 17 5.36 43.66 -1.32
C GLN A 17 4.92 42.98 -2.64
N GLY A 18 4.04 43.65 -3.39
CA GLY A 18 4.17 43.84 -4.84
C GLY A 18 3.94 42.66 -5.79
N LEU A 19 2.69 42.49 -6.25
CA LEU A 19 2.39 41.93 -7.58
C LEU A 19 2.66 42.98 -8.67
N PRO A 20 3.05 42.53 -9.88
CA PRO A 20 2.35 42.97 -11.08
C PRO A 20 1.78 41.79 -11.89
N ARG A 21 0.59 42.05 -12.44
CA ARG A 21 -0.11 41.28 -13.47
C ARG A 21 0.46 41.66 -14.84
N ASP A 22 0.65 40.66 -15.72
CA ASP A 22 0.18 40.62 -17.13
C ASP A 22 1.11 39.82 -18.05
N GLY A 23 0.47 39.10 -18.98
CA GLY A 23 1.05 38.52 -20.20
C GLY A 23 1.72 37.16 -19.99
N GLU A 24 1.52 36.11 -20.79
CA GLU A 24 0.87 35.97 -22.08
C GLU A 24 0.74 34.45 -22.32
N ARG A 25 -0.42 33.97 -22.76
CA ARG A 25 -0.62 32.55 -23.11
C ARG A 25 0.14 32.25 -24.40
N ALA A 26 1.32 31.63 -24.30
CA ALA A 26 2.00 31.07 -25.45
C ALA A 26 1.42 29.68 -25.79
N ILE A 27 0.40 29.67 -26.64
CA ILE A 27 -0.06 28.50 -27.38
C ILE A 27 0.99 28.23 -28.47
N VAL A 28 1.88 27.28 -28.25
CA VAL A 28 2.75 26.77 -29.31
C VAL A 28 1.95 25.75 -30.12
N ARG A 29 1.32 26.24 -31.17
CA ARG A 29 0.65 25.47 -32.22
C ARG A 29 1.73 24.87 -33.11
N PHE A 30 2.10 23.61 -32.89
CA PHE A 30 2.95 22.88 -33.84
C PHE A 30 2.13 22.44 -35.04
N MET A 31 2.76 22.66 -36.19
CA MET A 31 2.31 22.56 -37.57
C MET A 31 2.08 21.10 -37.97
N GLU A 32 0.86 20.76 -38.40
CA GLU A 32 0.54 19.52 -39.11
C GLU A 32 0.78 19.71 -40.62
N THR A 33 1.45 18.74 -41.26
CA THR A 33 1.32 18.40 -42.70
C THR A 33 1.93 17.00 -42.94
N PRO A 34 1.56 16.26 -44.00
CA PRO A 34 0.85 14.99 -43.86
C PRO A 34 1.57 13.78 -44.47
N ASP A 35 0.96 12.62 -44.26
CA ASP A 35 1.04 11.39 -45.04
C ASP A 35 2.40 10.70 -45.21
N ASN A 36 2.60 9.65 -44.40
CA ASN A 36 3.15 8.42 -44.95
C ASN A 36 2.36 7.22 -44.41
N ALA A 37 1.47 6.71 -45.26
CA ALA A 37 0.71 5.50 -45.02
C ALA A 37 1.64 4.28 -45.07
N THR A 38 1.56 3.42 -44.07
CA THR A 38 2.03 2.03 -44.10
C THR A 38 1.00 1.20 -43.34
N PRO A 39 0.57 0.04 -43.87
CA PRO A 39 -0.76 -0.48 -43.63
C PRO A 39 -0.91 -1.11 -42.25
N ALA A 40 -2.17 -1.10 -41.81
CA ALA A 40 -2.68 -1.78 -40.63
C ALA A 40 -2.08 -3.19 -40.47
N SER A 41 -1.35 -3.39 -39.38
CA SER A 41 -1.01 -4.71 -38.86
C SER A 41 -1.63 -4.80 -37.47
N GLU A 42 -2.68 -5.64 -37.43
CA GLU A 42 -3.12 -6.40 -36.28
C GLU A 42 -3.42 -5.59 -35.01
N ALA A 43 -4.66 -5.12 -34.95
CA ALA A 43 -5.35 -4.99 -33.67
C ALA A 43 -5.24 -6.34 -32.97
N THR A 44 -4.34 -6.42 -32.01
CA THR A 44 -4.33 -7.48 -31.02
C THR A 44 -5.62 -7.29 -30.26
N ASP A 45 -6.57 -8.22 -30.44
CA ASP A 45 -7.73 -8.34 -29.57
C ASP A 45 -7.21 -8.53 -28.13
N ALA A 46 -7.01 -7.43 -27.43
CA ALA A 46 -6.92 -7.44 -25.98
C ALA A 46 -8.32 -7.78 -25.50
N VAL A 47 -8.59 -9.08 -25.40
CA VAL A 47 -9.69 -9.60 -24.60
C VAL A 47 -9.42 -9.14 -23.18
N THR A 48 -9.94 -7.96 -22.81
CA THR A 48 -10.19 -7.64 -21.40
C THR A 48 -11.23 -8.65 -20.96
N ASP A 49 -10.76 -9.73 -20.34
CA ASP A 49 -11.62 -10.76 -19.78
C ASP A 49 -12.60 -10.06 -18.82
N ALA A 50 -13.89 -10.05 -19.18
CA ALA A 50 -14.89 -9.39 -18.36
C ALA A 50 -14.93 -10.09 -16.99
N PRO A 51 -15.09 -9.36 -15.87
CA PRO A 51 -15.22 -9.98 -14.57
C PRO A 51 -16.36 -11.02 -14.59
N THR A 52 -16.13 -12.19 -14.02
CA THR A 52 -17.14 -13.27 -13.92
C THR A 52 -17.34 -13.69 -12.46
N GLY A 53 -18.45 -14.37 -12.16
CA GLY A 53 -18.74 -14.87 -10.82
C GLY A 53 -18.93 -13.75 -9.78
N ILE A 54 -18.27 -13.87 -8.63
CA ILE A 54 -18.30 -12.87 -7.55
C ILE A 54 -17.75 -11.51 -8.02
N ALA A 55 -16.71 -11.50 -8.87
CA ALA A 55 -16.07 -10.27 -9.32
C ALA A 55 -16.95 -9.38 -10.21
N ALA A 56 -18.06 -9.93 -10.72
CA ALA A 56 -19.09 -9.23 -11.50
C ALA A 56 -20.26 -8.72 -10.65
N GLN A 57 -20.32 -9.08 -9.38
CA GLN A 57 -21.42 -8.76 -8.46
C GLN A 57 -21.08 -7.54 -7.61
N ASP A 58 -22.11 -6.85 -7.14
CA ASP A 58 -21.99 -5.85 -6.09
C ASP A 58 -21.95 -6.50 -4.70
N TRP A 59 -21.65 -5.71 -3.67
CA TRP A 59 -21.61 -6.21 -2.31
C TRP A 59 -22.95 -6.82 -1.88
N ALA A 60 -24.07 -6.18 -2.21
CA ALA A 60 -25.40 -6.61 -1.78
C ALA A 60 -25.73 -8.02 -2.28
N THR A 61 -25.32 -8.36 -3.50
CA THR A 61 -25.53 -9.68 -4.09
C THR A 61 -24.49 -10.68 -3.60
N ALA A 62 -23.20 -10.33 -3.65
CA ALA A 62 -22.12 -11.24 -3.32
C ALA A 62 -22.12 -11.63 -1.83
N SER A 63 -22.44 -10.69 -0.94
CA SER A 63 -22.47 -10.92 0.51
C SER A 63 -23.65 -11.77 1.00
N ALA A 64 -24.57 -12.16 0.11
CA ALA A 64 -25.59 -13.15 0.41
C ALA A 64 -24.98 -14.55 0.63
N ASP A 65 -23.79 -14.82 0.08
CA ASP A 65 -22.97 -15.97 0.48
C ASP A 65 -22.24 -15.64 1.79
N GLU A 66 -22.62 -16.33 2.86
CA GLU A 66 -22.07 -16.12 4.21
C GLU A 66 -20.56 -16.38 4.28
N ASN A 67 -20.03 -17.32 3.50
CA ASN A 67 -18.59 -17.60 3.47
C ASN A 67 -17.83 -16.47 2.77
N TYR A 68 -18.37 -15.95 1.68
CA TYR A 68 -17.79 -14.80 0.99
C TYR A 68 -17.81 -13.56 1.89
N ARG A 69 -18.96 -13.28 2.51
CA ARG A 69 -19.11 -12.17 3.47
C ARG A 69 -18.08 -12.28 4.60
N ALA A 70 -17.92 -13.46 5.20
CA ALA A 70 -16.95 -13.68 6.26
C ALA A 70 -15.51 -13.44 5.79
N ALA A 71 -15.15 -13.90 4.58
CA ALA A 71 -13.83 -13.70 4.01
C ALA A 71 -13.52 -12.22 3.72
N VAL A 72 -14.51 -11.44 3.25
CA VAL A 72 -14.34 -10.00 3.04
C VAL A 72 -14.18 -9.26 4.37
N VAL A 73 -14.94 -9.63 5.41
CA VAL A 73 -14.78 -9.02 6.74
C VAL A 73 -13.39 -9.32 7.31
N ASP A 74 -12.90 -10.56 7.17
CA ASP A 74 -11.54 -10.93 7.56
C ASP A 74 -10.49 -10.14 6.77
N LEU A 75 -10.65 -10.02 5.45
CA LEU A 75 -9.74 -9.23 4.61
C LEU A 75 -9.71 -7.77 5.09
N LEU A 76 -10.87 -7.12 5.19
CA LEU A 76 -10.94 -5.72 5.62
C LEU A 76 -10.38 -5.51 7.03
N GLY A 77 -10.57 -6.47 7.93
CA GLY A 77 -9.97 -6.47 9.27
C GLY A 77 -8.44 -6.55 9.22
N ALA A 78 -7.89 -7.44 8.40
CA ALA A 78 -6.44 -7.57 8.21
C ALA A 78 -5.84 -6.29 7.61
N LEU A 79 -6.48 -5.72 6.59
CA LEU A 79 -6.05 -4.48 5.95
C LEU A 79 -6.12 -3.32 6.95
N ALA A 80 -7.26 -3.11 7.62
CA ALA A 80 -7.43 -2.01 8.56
C ALA A 80 -6.39 -2.03 9.68
N TYR A 81 -6.13 -3.20 10.28
CA TYR A 81 -5.08 -3.30 11.30
C TYR A 81 -3.68 -3.10 10.72
N GLY A 82 -3.43 -3.61 9.51
CA GLY A 82 -2.17 -3.39 8.80
C GLY A 82 -1.87 -1.90 8.60
N GLU A 83 -2.84 -1.14 8.13
CA GLU A 83 -2.70 0.31 7.94
C GLU A 83 -2.49 1.06 9.26
N LEU A 84 -3.23 0.69 10.31
CA LEU A 84 -3.07 1.31 11.63
C LEU A 84 -1.66 1.03 12.20
N ALA A 85 -1.18 -0.20 12.09
CA ALA A 85 0.15 -0.58 12.54
C ALA A 85 1.25 0.11 11.70
N ALA A 86 1.06 0.22 10.38
CA ALA A 86 1.95 0.92 9.48
C ALA A 86 2.06 2.41 9.84
N PHE A 87 0.93 3.10 10.09
CA PHE A 87 0.91 4.47 10.58
C PHE A 87 1.80 4.64 11.82
N GLU A 88 1.58 3.82 12.86
CA GLU A 88 2.35 3.93 14.10
C GLU A 88 3.85 3.71 13.88
N ARG A 89 4.20 2.72 13.05
CA ARG A 89 5.60 2.41 12.78
C ARG A 89 6.28 3.48 11.94
N LEU A 90 5.63 3.99 10.90
CA LEU A 90 6.16 5.09 10.08
C LEU A 90 6.35 6.36 10.93
N ALA A 91 5.40 6.66 11.81
CA ALA A 91 5.51 7.80 12.73
C ALA A 91 6.67 7.63 13.74
N GLU A 92 6.92 6.41 14.21
CA GLU A 92 8.08 6.09 15.06
C GLU A 92 9.40 6.21 14.28
N ASP A 93 9.48 5.58 13.11
CA ASP A 93 10.66 5.56 12.25
C ASP A 93 11.04 6.96 11.75
N ALA A 94 10.07 7.87 11.57
CA ALA A 94 10.28 9.27 11.24
C ALA A 94 11.15 10.02 12.29
N LYS A 95 11.26 9.52 13.53
CA LYS A 95 12.15 10.10 14.54
C LYS A 95 13.63 9.86 14.25
N LEU A 96 13.95 8.87 13.42
CA LEU A 96 15.32 8.55 13.00
C LEU A 96 15.83 9.45 11.86
N ALA A 97 14.94 10.26 11.28
CA ALA A 97 15.24 11.11 10.13
C ALA A 97 16.43 12.07 10.39
N PRO A 98 17.41 12.15 9.47
CA PRO A 98 18.58 13.01 9.65
C PRO A 98 18.26 14.49 9.42
N THR A 99 17.18 14.80 8.72
CA THR A 99 16.73 16.17 8.45
C THR A 99 15.24 16.33 8.71
N LEU A 100 14.80 17.58 8.93
CA LEU A 100 13.38 17.90 9.08
C LEU A 100 12.58 17.59 7.81
N ALA A 101 13.18 17.78 6.62
CA ALA A 101 12.55 17.45 5.36
C ALA A 101 12.32 15.93 5.24
N ASP A 102 13.34 15.13 5.58
CA ASP A 102 13.22 13.67 5.57
C ASP A 102 12.17 13.17 6.57
N LYS A 103 12.09 13.82 7.75
CA LYS A 103 11.06 13.54 8.74
C LYS A 103 9.66 13.81 8.21
N ALA A 104 9.49 14.92 7.48
CA ALA A 104 8.20 15.31 6.93
C ALA A 104 7.70 14.31 5.88
N GLU A 105 8.60 13.73 5.07
CA GLU A 105 8.22 12.71 4.07
C GLU A 105 7.66 11.44 4.71
N LEU A 106 8.30 10.87 5.74
CA LEU A 106 7.74 9.71 6.45
C LEU A 106 6.49 10.07 7.27
N ALA A 107 6.42 11.27 7.84
CA ALA A 107 5.21 11.72 8.52
C ALA A 107 4.02 11.84 7.55
N LYS A 108 4.27 12.25 6.31
CA LYS A 108 3.25 12.29 5.25
C LYS A 108 2.78 10.87 4.89
N MET A 109 3.70 9.92 4.72
CA MET A 109 3.36 8.50 4.53
C MET A 109 2.50 7.98 5.68
N ALA A 110 2.92 8.20 6.93
CA ALA A 110 2.15 7.77 8.10
C ALA A 110 0.72 8.33 8.07
N SER A 111 0.57 9.62 7.75
CA SER A 111 -0.75 10.24 7.65
C SER A 111 -1.64 9.61 6.59
N ALA A 112 -1.07 9.14 5.46
CA ALA A 112 -1.82 8.42 4.43
C ALA A 112 -2.31 7.07 4.96
N GLU A 113 -1.46 6.28 5.64
CA GLU A 113 -1.88 5.00 6.22
C GLU A 113 -3.00 5.17 7.25
N PHE A 114 -2.95 6.23 8.06
CA PHE A 114 -4.05 6.50 8.98
C PHE A 114 -5.36 6.81 8.23
N HIS A 115 -5.28 7.54 7.11
CA HIS A 115 -6.46 7.79 6.28
C HIS A 115 -7.01 6.50 5.65
N HIS A 116 -6.14 5.62 5.15
CA HIS A 116 -6.50 4.29 4.66
C HIS A 116 -7.21 3.46 5.73
N PHE A 117 -6.66 3.44 6.95
CA PHE A 117 -7.30 2.81 8.10
C PHE A 117 -8.72 3.34 8.33
N GLU A 118 -8.93 4.66 8.29
CA GLU A 118 -10.27 5.23 8.48
C GLU A 118 -11.26 4.76 7.42
N GLN A 119 -10.85 4.73 6.14
CA GLN A 119 -11.69 4.25 5.04
C GLN A 119 -12.08 2.77 5.22
N LEU A 120 -11.13 1.92 5.60
CA LEU A 120 -11.36 0.49 5.82
C LEU A 120 -12.23 0.23 7.06
N ARG A 121 -11.98 0.97 8.16
CA ARG A 121 -12.81 0.95 9.38
C ARG A 121 -14.24 1.34 9.07
N ASP A 122 -14.44 2.41 8.31
CA ASP A 122 -15.76 2.90 7.97
C ASP A 122 -16.51 1.92 7.06
N ARG A 123 -15.80 1.24 6.14
CA ARG A 123 -16.37 0.14 5.35
C ARG A 123 -16.80 -1.03 6.23
N LEU A 124 -15.96 -1.49 7.17
CA LEU A 124 -16.30 -2.56 8.12
C LEU A 124 -17.62 -2.24 8.84
N ALA A 125 -17.76 -1.02 9.35
CA ALA A 125 -18.99 -0.57 9.99
C ALA A 125 -20.18 -0.53 9.01
N ALA A 126 -19.99 -0.02 7.79
CA ALA A 126 -21.03 0.07 6.77
C ALA A 126 -21.57 -1.30 6.33
N VAL A 127 -20.72 -2.33 6.32
CA VAL A 127 -21.13 -3.70 6.00
C VAL A 127 -21.69 -4.45 7.21
N GLY A 128 -21.80 -3.80 8.37
CA GLY A 128 -22.37 -4.35 9.60
C GLY A 128 -21.42 -5.23 10.42
N ALA A 129 -20.11 -5.11 10.21
CA ALA A 129 -19.09 -5.71 11.06
C ALA A 129 -18.64 -4.71 12.14
N GLU A 130 -18.28 -5.22 13.32
CA GLU A 130 -17.65 -4.39 14.35
C GLU A 130 -16.14 -4.27 14.02
N PRO A 131 -15.61 -3.06 13.76
CA PRO A 131 -14.26 -2.91 13.24
C PRO A 131 -13.17 -3.50 14.15
N THR A 132 -13.25 -3.32 15.46
CA THR A 132 -12.22 -3.82 16.39
C THR A 132 -12.18 -5.34 16.41
N ALA A 133 -13.33 -6.00 16.51
CA ALA A 133 -13.44 -7.45 16.48
C ALA A 133 -12.99 -8.05 15.15
N ALA A 134 -13.17 -7.34 14.03
CA ALA A 134 -12.64 -7.76 12.73
C ALA A 134 -11.11 -7.66 12.66
N MET A 135 -10.50 -6.69 13.36
CA MET A 135 -9.05 -6.48 13.40
C MET A 135 -8.31 -7.39 14.39
N ASP A 136 -8.91 -7.65 15.56
CA ASP A 136 -8.32 -8.39 16.69
C ASP A 136 -7.56 -9.68 16.29
N PRO A 137 -8.06 -10.51 15.37
CA PRO A 137 -7.35 -11.70 14.94
C PRO A 137 -5.98 -11.50 14.33
N PHE A 138 -5.77 -10.38 13.66
CA PHE A 138 -4.57 -10.13 12.86
C PHE A 138 -3.47 -9.41 13.66
N VAL A 139 -3.81 -8.91 14.85
CA VAL A 139 -2.91 -8.22 15.78
C VAL A 139 -1.63 -9.00 16.01
N GLY A 140 -1.74 -10.26 16.42
CA GLY A 140 -0.56 -11.06 16.78
C GLY A 140 0.40 -11.31 15.62
N ALA A 141 -0.12 -11.52 14.40
CA ALA A 141 0.70 -11.76 13.21
C ALA A 141 1.38 -10.46 12.73
N LEU A 142 0.61 -9.37 12.61
CA LEU A 142 1.10 -8.10 12.09
C LEU A 142 2.07 -7.41 13.09
N ASP A 143 1.76 -7.45 14.40
CA ASP A 143 2.71 -7.00 15.43
C ASP A 143 3.98 -7.85 15.43
N GLY A 144 3.83 -9.17 15.22
CA GLY A 144 4.94 -10.10 15.09
C GLY A 144 5.89 -9.73 13.95
N PHE A 145 5.34 -9.37 12.78
CA PHE A 145 6.12 -8.85 11.66
C PHE A 145 6.86 -7.56 12.06
N HIS A 146 6.17 -6.56 12.59
CA HIS A 146 6.78 -5.27 12.92
C HIS A 146 7.84 -5.39 14.02
N LYS A 147 7.64 -6.25 15.02
CA LYS A 147 8.61 -6.54 16.07
C LYS A 147 9.88 -7.19 15.52
N GLN A 148 9.74 -8.13 14.59
CA GLN A 148 10.88 -8.82 13.98
C GLN A 148 11.58 -7.97 12.91
N THR A 149 10.97 -6.86 12.51
CA THR A 149 11.45 -5.92 11.50
C THR A 149 11.59 -4.50 12.06
N ALA A 150 11.92 -4.34 13.33
CA ALA A 150 12.27 -3.03 13.89
C ALA A 150 13.59 -2.53 13.26
N PRO A 151 13.60 -1.38 12.56
CA PRO A 151 14.82 -0.86 11.93
C PRO A 151 15.81 -0.38 13.00
N SER A 152 17.10 -0.56 12.73
CA SER A 152 18.17 -0.10 13.61
C SER A 152 18.63 1.33 13.32
N ASP A 153 18.34 1.83 12.11
CA ASP A 153 18.67 3.19 11.68
C ASP A 153 17.66 3.72 10.65
N TRP A 154 17.88 4.97 10.24
CA TRP A 154 17.06 5.67 9.25
C TRP A 154 16.92 4.93 7.91
N LEU A 155 18.01 4.37 7.40
CA LEU A 155 18.02 3.74 6.09
C LEU A 155 17.26 2.41 6.11
N GLU A 156 17.35 1.64 7.20
CA GLU A 156 16.51 0.47 7.39
C GLU A 156 15.04 0.84 7.51
N GLY A 157 14.71 1.96 8.17
CA GLY A 157 13.35 2.51 8.23
C GLY A 157 12.82 2.87 6.83
N LEU A 158 13.61 3.57 6.02
CA LEU A 158 13.25 3.90 4.63
C LEU A 158 13.05 2.66 3.76
N VAL A 159 13.96 1.69 3.84
CA VAL A 159 13.82 0.42 3.09
C VAL A 159 12.58 -0.33 3.54
N LYS A 160 12.29 -0.34 4.85
CA LYS A 160 11.07 -0.96 5.39
C LYS A 160 9.81 -0.28 4.88
N ALA A 161 9.74 1.04 4.90
CA ALA A 161 8.62 1.81 4.39
C ALA A 161 8.37 1.48 2.90
N TYR A 162 9.42 1.55 2.07
CA TYR A 162 9.33 1.26 0.64
C TYR A 162 8.93 -0.19 0.34
N VAL A 163 9.55 -1.16 1.02
CA VAL A 163 9.25 -2.58 0.82
C VAL A 163 7.87 -2.95 1.33
N GLY A 164 7.48 -2.43 2.50
CA GLY A 164 6.17 -2.66 3.11
C GLY A 164 5.04 -2.16 2.20
N ASP A 165 5.11 -0.89 1.81
CA ASP A 165 4.17 -0.25 0.88
C ASP A 165 4.02 -1.04 -0.43
N SER A 166 5.16 -1.46 -1.01
CA SER A 166 5.13 -2.21 -2.27
C SER A 166 4.57 -3.63 -2.14
N ILE A 167 4.84 -4.33 -1.03
CA ILE A 167 4.30 -5.67 -0.78
C ILE A 167 2.79 -5.58 -0.54
N ALA A 168 2.35 -4.61 0.27
CA ALA A 168 0.93 -4.34 0.49
C ALA A 168 0.23 -4.03 -0.84
N SER A 169 0.81 -3.14 -1.65
CA SER A 169 0.30 -2.78 -2.97
C SER A 169 0.12 -3.98 -3.90
N ASP A 170 1.11 -4.87 -3.97
CA ASP A 170 1.00 -6.08 -4.79
C ASP A 170 -0.09 -7.02 -4.25
N PHE A 171 -0.16 -7.20 -2.93
CA PHE A 171 -1.19 -8.03 -2.30
C PHE A 171 -2.59 -7.49 -2.58
N TYR A 172 -2.82 -6.18 -2.45
CA TYR A 172 -4.13 -5.57 -2.69
C TYR A 172 -4.55 -5.76 -4.16
N ARG A 173 -3.64 -5.63 -5.12
CA ARG A 173 -3.94 -5.90 -6.54
C ARG A 173 -4.31 -7.36 -6.80
N GLU A 174 -3.61 -8.30 -6.15
CA GLU A 174 -3.88 -9.73 -6.26
C GLU A 174 -5.27 -10.11 -5.71
N VAL A 175 -5.66 -9.53 -4.57
CA VAL A 175 -6.98 -9.79 -3.98
C VAL A 175 -8.10 -9.04 -4.69
N ALA A 176 -7.86 -7.80 -5.14
CA ALA A 176 -8.83 -6.97 -5.83
C ALA A 176 -9.47 -7.66 -7.04
N ALA A 177 -8.71 -8.46 -7.79
CA ALA A 177 -9.22 -9.21 -8.94
C ALA A 177 -10.34 -10.21 -8.60
N ARG A 178 -10.46 -10.60 -7.32
CA ARG A 178 -11.39 -11.63 -6.83
C ARG A 178 -12.53 -11.07 -5.99
N LEU A 179 -12.56 -9.76 -5.76
CA LEU A 179 -13.56 -9.10 -4.93
C LEU A 179 -14.76 -8.64 -5.76
N ASP A 180 -15.92 -8.54 -5.10
CA ASP A 180 -17.09 -7.82 -5.58
C ASP A 180 -16.72 -6.39 -5.98
N SER A 181 -17.54 -5.76 -6.83
CA SER A 181 -17.23 -4.45 -7.40
C SER A 181 -16.96 -3.38 -6.36
N ASP A 182 -17.72 -3.37 -5.27
CA ASP A 182 -17.71 -2.29 -4.28
C ASP A 182 -16.49 -2.42 -3.38
N THR A 183 -16.19 -3.65 -2.94
CA THR A 183 -15.01 -3.93 -2.12
C THR A 183 -13.73 -3.78 -2.96
N ARG A 184 -13.73 -4.20 -4.24
CA ARG A 184 -12.62 -3.97 -5.17
C ARG A 184 -12.34 -2.48 -5.35
N GLU A 185 -13.37 -1.68 -5.57
CA GLU A 185 -13.23 -0.22 -5.75
C GLU A 185 -12.58 0.41 -4.51
N LEU A 186 -13.03 0.06 -3.31
CA LEU A 186 -12.42 0.54 -2.08
C LEU A 186 -10.94 0.14 -1.96
N VAL A 187 -10.63 -1.14 -2.13
CA VAL A 187 -9.26 -1.65 -1.97
C VAL A 187 -8.32 -0.99 -2.99
N LEU A 188 -8.77 -0.76 -4.23
CA LEU A 188 -7.98 -0.05 -5.23
C LEU A 188 -7.85 1.45 -4.93
N ALA A 189 -8.89 2.10 -4.40
CA ALA A 189 -8.82 3.50 -4.01
C ALA A 189 -7.80 3.73 -2.87
N VAL A 190 -7.71 2.80 -1.92
CA VAL A 190 -6.69 2.81 -0.86
C VAL A 190 -5.26 2.68 -1.44
N LEU A 191 -5.08 2.01 -2.58
CA LEU A 191 -3.77 1.87 -3.22
C LEU A 191 -3.28 3.12 -3.96
N ASP A 192 -4.17 3.95 -4.48
CA ASP A 192 -3.80 5.03 -5.39
C ASP A 192 -3.10 6.22 -4.68
N ASP A 193 -3.04 6.25 -3.34
CA ASP A 193 -2.45 7.35 -2.56
C ASP A 193 -0.93 7.21 -2.26
N THR A 194 -0.25 6.16 -2.74
CA THR A 194 1.13 5.84 -2.32
C THR A 194 2.20 6.45 -3.24
N GLY A 195 2.23 7.78 -3.32
CA GLY A 195 3.20 8.55 -4.13
C GLY A 195 4.65 8.59 -3.59
N HIS A 196 5.00 7.74 -2.62
CA HIS A 196 6.18 7.92 -1.76
C HIS A 196 7.41 7.09 -2.14
N ALA A 197 7.25 6.16 -3.08
CA ALA A 197 8.28 5.22 -3.49
C ALA A 197 9.57 5.89 -4.02
N SER A 198 9.45 7.04 -4.70
CA SER A 198 10.58 7.74 -5.32
C SER A 198 11.56 8.32 -4.29
N PHE A 199 11.06 8.83 -3.17
CA PHE A 199 11.86 9.43 -2.11
C PHE A 199 12.81 8.41 -1.45
N ALA A 200 12.28 7.21 -1.12
CA ALA A 200 13.10 6.15 -0.54
C ALA A 200 14.19 5.67 -1.51
N VAL A 201 13.86 5.53 -2.79
CA VAL A 201 14.82 5.14 -3.82
C VAL A 201 15.96 6.14 -3.96
N GLU A 202 15.65 7.44 -4.03
CA GLU A 202 16.66 8.49 -4.11
C GLU A 202 17.61 8.44 -2.90
N LYS A 203 17.06 8.42 -1.68
CA LYS A 203 17.85 8.48 -0.45
C LYS A 203 18.73 7.26 -0.24
N VAL A 204 18.19 6.06 -0.50
CA VAL A 204 18.95 4.81 -0.37
C VAL A 204 20.07 4.76 -1.40
N ARG A 205 19.83 5.14 -2.66
CA ARG A 205 20.88 5.17 -3.69
C ARG A 205 21.97 6.17 -3.36
N ALA A 206 21.60 7.38 -2.92
CA ALA A 206 22.57 8.39 -2.50
C ALA A 206 23.43 7.91 -1.32
N ALA A 207 22.84 7.20 -0.36
CA ALA A 207 23.58 6.62 0.76
C ALA A 207 24.55 5.51 0.31
N ILE A 208 24.16 4.67 -0.65
CA ILE A 208 25.02 3.62 -1.22
C ILE A 208 26.17 4.23 -2.03
N GLU A 209 25.91 5.29 -2.79
CA GLU A 209 26.95 6.01 -3.54
C GLU A 209 27.98 6.65 -2.59
N ALA A 210 27.52 7.24 -1.48
CA ALA A 210 28.39 7.82 -0.46
C ALA A 210 29.18 6.78 0.33
N ASP A 211 28.57 5.62 0.65
CA ASP A 211 29.25 4.50 1.33
C ASP A 211 28.77 3.14 0.78
N PRO A 212 29.53 2.51 -0.15
CA PRO A 212 29.14 1.24 -0.77
C PRO A 212 28.90 0.08 0.21
N ARG A 213 29.44 0.15 1.43
CA ARG A 213 29.21 -0.87 2.47
C ARG A 213 27.75 -0.93 2.95
N VAL A 214 27.02 0.18 2.83
CA VAL A 214 25.60 0.27 3.17
C VAL A 214 24.76 -0.69 2.32
N GLY A 215 25.07 -0.83 1.03
CA GLY A 215 24.29 -1.67 0.11
C GLY A 215 24.21 -3.14 0.54
N GLY A 216 25.33 -3.72 0.98
CA GLY A 216 25.35 -5.11 1.46
C GLY A 216 24.50 -5.34 2.71
N ARG A 217 24.53 -4.38 3.65
CA ARG A 217 23.70 -4.43 4.87
C ARG A 217 22.21 -4.27 4.55
N LEU A 218 21.84 -3.28 3.74
CA LEU A 218 20.44 -3.04 3.37
C LEU A 218 19.85 -4.18 2.53
N ALA A 219 20.66 -4.87 1.71
CA ALA A 219 20.24 -6.08 1.00
C ALA A 219 19.87 -7.22 1.96
N LEU A 220 20.68 -7.44 3.02
CA LEU A 220 20.36 -8.43 4.05
C LEU A 220 19.10 -8.06 4.82
N TRP A 221 18.94 -6.76 5.13
CA TRP A 221 17.73 -6.24 5.75
C TRP A 221 16.49 -6.49 4.91
N ALA A 222 16.52 -6.16 3.62
CA ALA A 222 15.38 -6.35 2.73
C ALA A 222 14.99 -7.83 2.56
N ARG A 223 15.97 -8.74 2.48
CA ARG A 223 15.71 -10.19 2.49
C ARG A 223 15.02 -10.63 3.78
N ARG A 224 15.42 -10.09 4.93
CA ARG A 224 14.76 -10.37 6.21
C ARG A 224 13.33 -9.86 6.21
N LEU A 225 13.06 -8.64 5.72
CA LEU A 225 11.70 -8.10 5.59
C LEU A 225 10.80 -9.05 4.81
N MET A 226 11.27 -9.51 3.63
CA MET A 226 10.50 -10.42 2.79
C MET A 226 10.27 -11.78 3.48
N GLY A 227 11.30 -12.34 4.13
CA GLY A 227 11.19 -13.60 4.85
C GLY A 227 10.18 -13.54 6.00
N GLU A 228 10.19 -12.46 6.78
CA GLU A 228 9.23 -12.25 7.87
C GLU A 228 7.81 -12.03 7.35
N ALA A 229 7.66 -11.26 6.26
CA ALA A 229 6.36 -11.06 5.63
C ALA A 229 5.75 -12.40 5.16
N LEU A 230 6.53 -13.23 4.46
CA LEU A 230 6.10 -14.56 4.02
C LEU A 230 5.74 -15.46 5.21
N SER A 231 6.55 -15.45 6.28
CA SER A 231 6.30 -16.28 7.47
C SER A 231 4.99 -15.89 8.17
N GLN A 232 4.71 -14.60 8.34
CA GLN A 232 3.45 -14.16 8.95
C GLN A 232 2.25 -14.42 8.04
N SER A 233 2.37 -14.18 6.74
CA SER A 233 1.30 -14.49 5.78
C SER A 233 0.94 -15.97 5.78
N GLN A 234 1.92 -16.88 5.86
CA GLN A 234 1.68 -18.32 5.99
C GLN A 234 0.93 -18.68 7.27
N ARG A 235 1.23 -18.01 8.40
CA ARG A 235 0.51 -18.20 9.66
C ARG A 235 -0.95 -17.75 9.53
N VAL A 236 -1.19 -16.57 8.97
CA VAL A 236 -2.55 -16.05 8.74
C VAL A 236 -3.35 -16.99 7.85
N VAL A 237 -2.78 -17.45 6.74
CA VAL A 237 -3.42 -18.41 5.82
C VAL A 237 -3.75 -19.74 6.51
N ALA A 238 -2.88 -20.23 7.40
CA ALA A 238 -3.10 -21.48 8.13
C ALA A 238 -4.19 -21.37 9.21
N ASP A 239 -4.37 -20.18 9.80
CA ASP A 239 -5.32 -19.95 10.89
C ASP A 239 -6.70 -19.46 10.38
N ARG A 240 -6.84 -19.14 9.08
CA ARG A 240 -8.03 -18.49 8.49
C ARG A 240 -8.52 -19.13 7.20
N ASP A 241 -9.25 -20.24 7.33
CA ASP A 241 -9.80 -21.01 6.21
C ASP A 241 -10.67 -20.19 5.24
N ALA A 242 -11.51 -19.27 5.73
CA ALA A 242 -12.39 -18.45 4.89
C ALA A 242 -11.62 -17.45 4.01
N LEU A 243 -10.64 -16.74 4.59
CA LEU A 243 -9.76 -15.83 3.85
C LEU A 243 -8.95 -16.59 2.81
N SER A 244 -8.40 -17.75 3.19
CA SER A 244 -7.66 -18.61 2.29
C SER A 244 -8.51 -19.13 1.12
N THR A 245 -9.77 -19.49 1.38
CA THR A 245 -10.72 -19.95 0.34
C THR A 245 -11.06 -18.84 -0.66
N MET A 246 -11.19 -17.59 -0.19
CA MET A 246 -11.40 -16.43 -1.06
C MET A 246 -10.17 -16.09 -1.90
N LEU A 247 -8.96 -16.14 -1.32
CA LEU A 247 -7.71 -15.90 -2.03
C LEU A 247 -7.47 -16.91 -3.17
N VAL A 248 -8.00 -18.12 -3.02
CA VAL A 248 -7.84 -19.22 -3.97
C VAL A 248 -8.87 -19.19 -5.13
N GLY A 249 -9.99 -18.46 -4.98
CA GLY A 249 -10.99 -18.32 -6.07
C GLY A 249 -12.20 -19.25 -5.97
N GLY A 250 -12.59 -19.67 -4.76
CA GLY A 250 -13.87 -20.35 -4.52
C GLY A 250 -13.79 -21.88 -4.40
N VAL A 251 -14.88 -22.47 -3.90
CA VAL A 251 -15.00 -23.83 -3.36
C VAL A 251 -14.98 -24.95 -4.42
N ALA A 252 -14.69 -24.63 -5.69
CA ALA A 252 -14.52 -25.65 -6.72
C ALA A 252 -13.11 -26.25 -6.57
N ASP A 253 -13.04 -27.38 -5.85
CA ASP A 253 -11.87 -28.24 -5.66
C ASP A 253 -10.83 -27.77 -4.61
N GLY A 254 -11.28 -27.59 -3.37
CA GLY A 254 -10.40 -27.63 -2.19
C GLY A 254 -9.41 -26.47 -2.08
N PHE A 255 -8.66 -26.46 -0.99
CA PHE A 255 -7.67 -25.44 -0.68
C PHE A 255 -6.51 -25.52 -1.69
N ASP A 256 -6.56 -24.78 -2.82
CA ASP A 256 -5.45 -24.70 -3.78
C ASP A 256 -4.30 -23.84 -3.21
N LEU A 257 -3.55 -24.44 -2.28
CA LEU A 257 -2.24 -23.99 -1.81
C LEU A 257 -1.31 -23.60 -2.96
N ALA A 258 -1.47 -24.19 -4.15
CA ALA A 258 -0.64 -23.84 -5.28
C ALA A 258 -0.99 -22.45 -5.84
N GLU A 259 -2.24 -21.97 -5.78
CA GLU A 259 -2.58 -20.60 -6.18
C GLU A 259 -2.03 -19.57 -5.18
N VAL A 260 -2.16 -19.84 -3.87
CA VAL A 260 -1.52 -19.00 -2.84
C VAL A 260 0.01 -18.98 -3.03
N GLY A 261 0.61 -20.12 -3.34
CA GLY A 261 2.02 -20.23 -3.69
C GLY A 261 2.39 -19.39 -4.92
N ARG A 262 1.60 -19.46 -5.99
CA ARG A 262 1.79 -18.65 -7.22
C ARG A 262 1.69 -17.15 -6.93
N MET A 263 0.74 -16.72 -6.10
CA MET A 263 0.62 -15.33 -5.65
C MET A 263 1.89 -14.87 -4.94
N PHE A 264 2.38 -15.64 -3.96
CA PHE A 264 3.63 -15.30 -3.26
C PHE A 264 4.84 -15.28 -4.20
N SER A 265 4.92 -16.17 -5.19
CA SER A 265 5.96 -16.13 -6.21
C SER A 265 5.95 -14.82 -7.00
N ARG A 266 4.78 -14.35 -7.46
CA ARG A 266 4.65 -13.08 -8.19
C ARG A 266 5.09 -11.89 -7.34
N ILE A 267 4.68 -11.83 -6.07
CA ILE A 267 5.10 -10.78 -5.12
C ILE A 267 6.63 -10.82 -4.91
N THR A 268 7.22 -12.02 -4.81
CA THR A 268 8.67 -12.19 -4.65
C THR A 268 9.46 -11.73 -5.88
N GLU A 269 8.97 -12.03 -7.08
CA GLU A 269 9.57 -11.58 -8.33
C GLU A 269 9.49 -10.04 -8.47
N ALA A 270 8.36 -9.44 -8.11
CA ALA A 270 8.20 -8.00 -8.09
C ALA A 270 9.13 -7.34 -7.05
N HIS A 271 9.28 -7.95 -5.87
CA HIS A 271 10.22 -7.51 -4.83
C HIS A 271 11.67 -7.50 -5.34
N THR A 272 12.08 -8.52 -6.09
CA THR A 272 13.42 -8.60 -6.70
C THR A 272 13.69 -7.41 -7.63
N LYS A 273 12.72 -7.03 -8.47
CA LYS A 273 12.84 -5.86 -9.35
C LYS A 273 12.96 -4.56 -8.54
N ARG A 274 12.23 -4.43 -7.44
CA ARG A 274 12.29 -3.27 -6.55
C ARG A 274 13.61 -3.17 -5.79
N MET A 275 14.24 -4.29 -5.42
CA MET A 275 15.58 -4.30 -4.83
C MET A 275 16.62 -3.77 -5.82
N ALA A 276 16.53 -4.19 -7.08
CA ALA A 276 17.38 -3.64 -8.14
C ALA A 276 17.20 -2.12 -8.31
N ALA A 277 15.96 -1.60 -8.19
CA ALA A 277 15.70 -0.16 -8.25
C ALA A 277 16.38 0.63 -7.11
N LEU A 278 16.43 0.07 -5.90
CA LEU A 278 17.18 0.61 -4.76
C LEU A 278 18.71 0.51 -4.92
N GLY A 279 19.21 -0.20 -5.93
CA GLY A 279 20.64 -0.52 -6.05
C GLY A 279 21.08 -1.65 -5.11
N LEU A 280 20.16 -2.50 -4.68
CA LEU A 280 20.41 -3.63 -3.78
C LEU A 280 20.40 -4.96 -4.55
N ALA A 281 21.21 -5.90 -4.08
CA ALA A 281 21.12 -7.29 -4.53
C ALA A 281 19.96 -8.00 -3.82
N ALA A 282 19.06 -8.61 -4.58
CA ALA A 282 18.00 -9.48 -4.05
C ALA A 282 18.60 -10.80 -3.56
#